data_AF-A0A0G0X1S0-F1
#
_entry.id   AF-A0A0G0X1S0-F1
#
_cell.length_a   1.000
_cell.length_b   1.000
_cell.length_c   1.000
_cell.angle_alpha   90.00
_cell.angle_beta   90.00
_cell.angle_gamma   90.00
#
_symmetry.space_group_name_H-M   'P 1'
#
loop_
_entity.id
_entity.type
_entity.pdbx_description
1 polymer ?
#
loop_
_entity_poly.entity_id
_entity_poly.type
_entity_poly.pdbx_seq_one_letter_code
_entity_poly.pdbx_strand_id
1 'polypeptide(L)'
;MNQSFGEVVKPETINYRTGRPERDGLFSEVIFGPVKDFECYCGKYKKNQFVRVKCDRCGVDVTHSSVRRERMGHITLATPVTHIWFMKVYPYAISLFLNIPVSHLEKVVYYSSYIVTRVNDAEKKKLLESIEKAYKEKVKASKGTDDRVEVEATYKRIKEELKNIQVKKVLTDLEFFSLSRKYPNLFEVGIGSEPIRRFLEEIDLQKLRRETDARLKKATGVDRKRLSLLLKFSNAFIKEAKRPEWMILTVLPVIPPDLRPIVQLEGGKYASSDPNDLYRRVINRNNRLKRLYELKAPDIIVRNEKRMLQEAIDALLDNALKKDQGSTGQRKVLKSLADMLRGKSGRFRQNLLGKRVDYSGRSVIVVGPELNLNECGLPKKIALEIFKPFIIHELLKAEVAHTIKQANYLIESEDPEALKALEVVIRDKYVLLNRAPTLHRLGMQAFKPVLVEGLAIRIPPYVCAAYNADFDGDQMAVFLPLSDEAQTEAKEKKMQNDFWILVNFQSEQKLPLKNVREHKTLKHQWDGFCSMKHCHQIIRL
;
A
#
# COMPACT_ATOMS: atom_id res chain seq x y z
N MET A 1 7.15 -10.53 16.38
CA MET A 1 8.50 -11.09 16.55
C MET A 1 8.73 -12.30 15.65
N ASN A 2 7.77 -13.22 15.50
CA ASN A 2 7.93 -14.48 14.74
C ASN A 2 8.41 -14.34 13.28
N GLN A 3 8.12 -13.22 12.61
CA GLN A 3 8.55 -12.98 11.23
C GLN A 3 9.91 -12.27 11.11
N SER A 4 10.52 -11.87 12.23
CA SER A 4 11.76 -11.12 12.21
C SER A 4 12.98 -12.00 12.39
N PHE A 5 14.02 -11.69 11.62
CA PHE A 5 15.31 -12.37 11.66
C PHE A 5 16.34 -11.65 12.55
N GLY A 6 16.02 -10.48 13.11
CA GLY A 6 16.91 -9.74 14.00
C GLY A 6 16.44 -8.30 14.26
N GLU A 7 16.97 -7.71 15.34
CA GLU A 7 16.71 -6.31 15.70
C GLU A 7 17.69 -5.38 14.97
N VAL A 8 17.16 -4.33 14.34
CA VAL A 8 17.96 -3.26 13.74
C VAL A 8 18.23 -2.21 14.82
N VAL A 9 19.44 -2.24 15.38
CA VAL A 9 19.85 -1.34 16.46
C VAL A 9 20.47 -0.06 15.89
N LYS A 10 21.19 -0.17 14.78
CA LYS A 10 22.03 0.89 14.24
C LYS A 10 21.35 1.66 13.10
N PRO A 11 21.41 3.01 13.08
CA PRO A 11 20.85 3.82 11.99
C PRO A 11 21.71 3.80 10.73
N GLU A 12 22.93 3.26 10.78
CA GLU A 12 23.82 3.20 9.64
C GLU A 12 23.28 2.27 8.53
N THR A 13 23.62 2.59 7.28
CA THR A 13 23.20 1.82 6.09
C THR A 13 24.36 1.00 5.54
N ILE A 14 25.25 1.66 4.81
CA ILE A 14 26.44 1.08 4.19
C ILE A 14 27.65 1.94 4.54
N ASN A 15 28.82 1.31 4.59
CA ASN A 15 30.07 2.01 4.73
C ASN A 15 30.45 2.67 3.39
N TYR A 16 30.69 3.98 3.40
CA TYR A 16 31.01 4.72 2.17
C TYR A 16 32.36 4.35 1.54
N ARG A 17 33.31 3.80 2.31
CA ARG A 17 34.62 3.40 1.79
C ARG A 17 34.59 2.02 1.15
N THR A 18 33.96 1.06 1.83
CA THR A 18 33.96 -0.34 1.40
C THR A 18 32.75 -0.71 0.56
N GLY A 19 31.71 0.14 0.54
CA GLY A 19 30.41 -0.16 -0.07
C GLY A 19 29.64 -1.29 0.61
N ARG A 20 30.16 -1.84 1.72
CA ARG A 20 29.56 -2.98 2.42
C ARG A 20 28.54 -2.53 3.47
N PRO A 21 27.49 -3.32 3.73
CA PRO A 21 26.54 -3.04 4.80
C PRO A 21 27.20 -2.99 6.17
N GLU A 22 26.74 -2.08 7.02
CA GLU A 22 27.14 -2.04 8.41
C GLU A 22 26.42 -3.12 9.24
N ARG A 23 27.13 -3.71 10.21
CA ARG A 23 26.55 -4.72 11.12
C ARG A 23 25.47 -4.09 12.00
N ASP A 24 24.37 -4.81 12.19
CA ASP A 24 23.17 -4.41 12.95
C ASP A 24 22.46 -3.14 12.41
N GLY A 25 22.89 -2.67 11.23
CA GLY A 25 22.29 -1.54 10.53
C GLY A 25 21.12 -1.95 9.64
N LEU A 26 20.59 -0.97 8.90
CA LEU A 26 19.42 -1.13 8.02
C LEU A 26 19.63 -2.11 6.86
N PHE A 27 20.86 -2.45 6.53
CA PHE A 27 21.21 -3.38 5.45
C PHE A 27 21.99 -4.61 5.93
N SER A 28 22.08 -4.80 7.26
CA SER A 28 22.87 -5.84 7.92
C SER A 28 22.63 -7.22 7.29
N GLU A 29 23.72 -7.86 6.85
CA GLU A 29 23.66 -9.20 6.27
C GLU A 29 23.29 -10.27 7.30
N VAL A 30 23.56 -10.02 8.58
CA VAL A 30 23.22 -10.94 9.68
C VAL A 30 21.71 -11.08 9.82
N ILE A 31 20.98 -9.97 9.61
CA ILE A 31 19.53 -9.90 9.76
C ILE A 31 18.85 -10.29 8.45
N PHE A 32 19.23 -9.64 7.35
CA PHE A 32 18.49 -9.73 6.09
C PHE A 32 19.03 -10.80 5.14
N GLY A 33 20.21 -11.37 5.39
CA GLY A 33 20.88 -12.34 4.52
C GLY A 33 22.00 -11.73 3.65
N PRO A 34 22.73 -12.55 2.90
CA PRO A 34 23.96 -12.16 2.22
C PRO A 34 23.69 -11.27 0.99
N VAL A 35 24.59 -10.31 0.71
CA VAL A 35 24.46 -9.43 -0.48
C VAL A 35 24.77 -10.18 -1.77
N LYS A 36 25.70 -11.13 -1.73
CA LYS A 36 26.09 -11.98 -2.86
C LYS A 36 25.68 -13.41 -2.59
N ASP A 37 25.35 -14.13 -3.66
CA ASP A 37 24.94 -15.53 -3.56
C ASP A 37 26.06 -16.37 -2.95
N PHE A 38 25.71 -17.11 -1.89
CA PHE A 38 26.59 -18.04 -1.18
C PHE A 38 27.90 -17.41 -0.67
N GLU A 39 27.89 -16.14 -0.31
CA GLU A 39 29.04 -15.45 0.30
C GLU A 39 28.64 -14.82 1.63
N CYS A 40 29.38 -15.14 2.69
CA CYS A 40 29.21 -14.48 3.99
C CYS A 40 29.96 -13.14 4.06
N TYR A 41 29.52 -12.24 4.94
CA TYR A 41 30.12 -10.90 5.13
C TYR A 41 31.64 -10.89 5.28
N CYS A 42 32.22 -11.81 6.06
CA CYS A 42 33.67 -11.84 6.30
C CYS A 42 34.48 -12.55 5.19
N GLY A 43 33.81 -13.20 4.25
CA GLY A 43 34.45 -13.97 3.18
C GLY A 43 35.05 -15.32 3.60
N LYS A 44 34.83 -15.80 4.85
CA LYS A 44 35.28 -17.14 5.32
C LYS A 44 34.65 -18.25 4.50
N TYR A 45 33.33 -18.21 4.35
CA TYR A 45 32.56 -19.14 3.54
C TYR A 45 32.15 -18.46 2.23
N LYS A 46 32.51 -19.12 1.12
CA LYS A 46 32.21 -18.71 -0.26
C LYS A 46 31.87 -19.96 -1.07
N LYS A 47 31.02 -19.79 -2.10
CA LYS A 47 30.54 -20.84 -3.03
C LYS A 47 29.43 -21.73 -2.44
N ASN A 48 28.77 -22.44 -3.34
CA ASN A 48 27.60 -23.29 -3.10
C ASN A 48 27.87 -24.53 -2.22
N GLN A 49 29.10 -24.79 -1.80
CA GLN A 49 29.42 -25.94 -0.93
C GLN A 49 28.97 -25.72 0.52
N PHE A 50 28.91 -24.46 0.97
CA PHE A 50 28.59 -24.11 2.36
C PHE A 50 27.13 -23.65 2.55
N VAL A 51 26.22 -24.15 1.71
CA VAL A 51 24.81 -23.77 1.75
C VAL A 51 24.20 -24.06 3.11
N ARG A 52 23.43 -23.10 3.65
CA ARG A 52 22.76 -23.17 4.96
C ARG A 52 23.72 -23.25 6.16
N VAL A 53 25.02 -23.06 5.96
CA VAL A 53 25.97 -22.89 7.07
C VAL A 53 25.88 -21.45 7.57
N LYS A 54 25.71 -21.28 8.88
CA LYS A 54 25.80 -19.96 9.54
C LYS A 54 27.26 -19.72 9.91
N CYS A 55 27.81 -18.57 9.51
CA CYS A 55 29.22 -18.30 9.72
C CYS A 55 29.56 -18.00 11.19
N ASP A 56 30.52 -18.72 11.78
CA ASP A 56 30.93 -18.51 13.18
C ASP A 56 31.51 -17.11 13.47
N ARG A 57 32.14 -16.49 12.47
CA ARG A 57 32.84 -15.20 12.62
C ARG A 57 31.93 -13.98 12.42
N CYS A 58 30.99 -14.08 11.49
CA CYS A 58 30.12 -12.93 11.15
C CYS A 58 28.64 -13.19 11.38
N GLY A 59 28.21 -14.41 11.69
CA GLY A 59 26.82 -14.76 11.97
C GLY A 59 25.89 -14.72 10.77
N VAL A 60 26.41 -14.53 9.54
CA VAL A 60 25.63 -14.47 8.30
C VAL A 60 25.37 -15.88 7.79
N ASP A 61 24.13 -16.13 7.37
CA ASP A 61 23.75 -17.37 6.71
C ASP A 61 24.24 -17.37 5.25
N VAL A 62 24.86 -18.46 4.82
CA VAL A 62 25.30 -18.65 3.44
C VAL A 62 24.13 -19.21 2.62
N THR A 63 23.39 -18.32 1.96
CA THR A 63 22.23 -18.65 1.10
C THR A 63 22.24 -17.79 -0.17
N HIS A 64 21.22 -17.93 -1.01
CA HIS A 64 20.96 -16.97 -2.09
C HIS A 64 20.70 -15.57 -1.52
N SER A 65 21.09 -14.55 -2.28
CA SER A 65 20.81 -13.13 -2.00
C SER A 65 19.32 -12.80 -2.09
N SER A 66 18.54 -13.61 -2.81
CA SER A 66 17.08 -13.45 -2.96
C SER A 66 16.33 -13.37 -1.62
N VAL A 67 16.85 -13.99 -0.56
CA VAL A 67 16.27 -13.93 0.80
C VAL A 67 16.16 -12.50 1.32
N ARG A 68 16.98 -11.56 0.81
CA ARG A 68 16.94 -10.13 1.16
C ARG A 68 15.68 -9.40 0.65
N ARG A 69 14.85 -10.07 -0.15
CA ARG A 69 13.52 -9.60 -0.57
C ARG A 69 12.40 -10.07 0.36
N GLU A 70 12.67 -11.05 1.21
CA GLU A 70 11.65 -11.74 2.02
C GLU A 70 11.87 -11.55 3.53
N ARG A 71 13.13 -11.60 3.99
CA ARG A 71 13.47 -11.52 5.41
C ARG A 71 13.17 -10.13 5.98
N MET A 72 12.33 -10.08 7.02
CA MET A 72 12.01 -8.84 7.73
C MET A 72 12.90 -8.63 8.96
N GLY A 73 13.21 -7.37 9.23
CA GLY A 73 13.83 -6.94 10.49
C GLY A 73 12.76 -6.39 11.44
N HIS A 74 13.17 -6.05 12.66
CA HIS A 74 12.31 -5.28 13.56
C HIS A 74 13.12 -4.27 14.37
N ILE A 75 12.42 -3.29 14.95
CA ILE A 75 12.97 -2.34 15.91
C ILE A 75 12.13 -2.46 17.17
N THR A 76 12.77 -2.75 18.30
CA THR A 76 12.10 -2.75 19.60
C THR A 76 12.01 -1.31 20.11
N LEU A 77 10.79 -0.81 20.25
CA LEU A 77 10.56 0.58 20.66
C LEU A 77 10.73 0.71 22.17
N ALA A 78 11.41 1.78 22.60
CA ALA A 78 11.60 2.09 24.01
C ALA A 78 10.29 2.49 24.72
N THR A 79 9.29 2.93 23.95
CA THR A 79 7.93 3.18 24.42
C THR A 79 6.91 2.68 23.40
N PRO A 80 5.72 2.22 23.82
CA PRO A 80 4.64 1.92 22.92
C PRO A 80 4.23 3.15 22.10
N VAL A 81 3.88 2.95 20.84
CA VAL A 81 3.53 4.00 19.86
C VAL A 81 2.23 3.63 19.17
N THR A 82 1.30 4.56 19.04
CA THR A 82 0.02 4.27 18.37
C THR A 82 0.21 4.22 16.86
N HIS A 83 -0.46 3.28 16.19
CA HIS A 83 -0.42 3.24 14.74
C HIS A 83 -1.40 4.30 14.17
N ILE A 84 -0.89 5.21 13.34
CA ILE A 84 -1.61 6.38 12.83
C ILE A 84 -2.97 6.08 12.22
N TRP A 85 -3.11 4.99 11.45
CA TRP A 85 -4.40 4.63 10.83
C TRP A 85 -5.53 4.37 11.83
N PHE A 86 -5.27 3.75 12.98
CA PHE A 86 -6.34 3.48 13.96
C PHE A 86 -6.72 4.73 14.78
N MET A 87 -5.89 5.77 14.71
CA MET A 87 -6.08 7.03 15.43
C MET A 87 -6.66 8.14 14.54
N LYS A 88 -6.10 8.36 13.34
CA LYS A 88 -6.42 9.50 12.46
C LYS A 88 -7.30 9.17 11.26
N VAL A 89 -7.54 7.89 10.96
CA VAL A 89 -8.40 7.50 9.83
C VAL A 89 -9.78 7.11 10.36
N TYR A 90 -10.84 7.68 9.77
CA TYR A 90 -12.22 7.30 10.07
C TYR A 90 -12.41 5.81 9.77
N PRO A 91 -13.00 5.02 10.69
CA PRO A 91 -13.87 5.43 11.81
C PRO A 91 -13.19 5.56 13.19
N TYR A 92 -11.88 5.80 13.26
CA TYR A 92 -11.13 6.06 14.51
C TYR A 92 -11.28 4.93 15.55
N ALA A 93 -10.78 3.73 15.21
CA ALA A 93 -10.99 2.52 15.99
C ALA A 93 -10.67 2.68 17.49
N ILE A 94 -9.54 3.31 17.85
CA ILE A 94 -9.14 3.50 19.25
C ILE A 94 -10.16 4.37 20.01
N SER A 95 -10.64 5.45 19.37
CA SER A 95 -11.65 6.35 19.94
C SER A 95 -12.97 5.61 20.19
N LEU A 96 -13.38 4.74 19.25
CA LEU A 96 -14.59 3.94 19.38
C LEU A 96 -14.54 3.00 20.58
N PHE A 97 -13.43 2.26 20.75
CA PHE A 97 -13.25 1.33 21.87
C PHE A 97 -13.18 2.03 23.23
N LEU A 98 -12.48 3.17 23.31
CA LEU A 98 -12.27 3.85 24.59
C LEU A 98 -13.36 4.85 24.98
N ASN A 99 -14.24 5.21 24.03
CA ASN A 99 -15.22 6.29 24.20
C ASN A 99 -14.60 7.65 24.56
N ILE A 100 -13.45 7.95 23.94
CA ILE A 100 -12.75 9.22 24.10
C ILE A 100 -12.80 9.97 22.76
N PRO A 101 -13.15 11.27 22.71
CA PRO A 101 -13.09 12.07 21.49
C PRO A 101 -11.70 12.06 20.84
N VAL A 102 -11.63 12.06 19.51
CA VAL A 102 -10.36 12.02 18.76
C VAL A 102 -9.44 13.19 19.11
N SER A 103 -9.99 14.39 19.31
CA SER A 103 -9.22 15.59 19.70
C SER A 103 -8.52 15.42 21.05
N HIS A 104 -9.16 14.76 22.00
CA HIS A 104 -8.58 14.48 23.31
C HIS A 104 -7.55 13.36 23.21
N LEU A 105 -7.83 12.33 22.43
CA LEU A 105 -6.90 11.23 22.18
C LEU A 105 -5.61 11.73 21.52
N GLU A 106 -5.72 12.64 20.55
CA GLU A 106 -4.57 13.26 19.87
C GLU A 106 -3.68 14.01 20.88
N LYS A 107 -4.26 14.83 21.74
CA LYS A 107 -3.50 15.55 22.79
C LYS A 107 -2.77 14.61 23.75
N VAL A 108 -3.38 13.48 24.11
CA VAL A 108 -2.75 12.48 24.99
C VAL A 108 -1.60 11.76 24.28
N VAL A 109 -1.81 11.29 23.04
CA VAL A 109 -0.81 10.56 22.26
C VAL A 109 0.42 11.42 21.95
N TYR A 110 0.23 12.69 21.62
CA TYR A 110 1.32 13.63 21.34
C TYR A 110 1.83 14.36 22.59
N TYR A 111 1.62 13.79 23.78
CA TYR A 111 2.19 14.25 25.05
C TYR A 111 1.87 15.72 25.42
N SER A 112 0.71 16.23 25.00
CA SER A 112 0.24 17.60 25.32
C SER A 112 -0.76 17.63 26.49
N SER A 113 -1.36 16.49 26.86
CA SER A 113 -2.34 16.41 27.94
C SER A 113 -2.26 15.04 28.61
N TYR A 114 -2.69 14.98 29.88
CA TYR A 114 -2.71 13.76 30.66
C TYR A 114 -4.05 13.05 30.55
N ILE A 115 -4.05 11.76 30.83
CA ILE A 115 -5.27 10.95 30.98
C ILE A 115 -5.29 10.29 32.35
N VAL A 116 -6.42 10.37 33.05
CA VAL A 116 -6.59 9.73 34.36
C VAL A 116 -6.65 8.22 34.18
N THR A 117 -5.66 7.51 34.75
CA THR A 117 -5.52 6.05 34.67
C THR A 117 -6.29 5.36 35.78
N ARG A 118 -6.14 5.83 37.01
CA ARG A 118 -6.76 5.26 38.20
C ARG A 118 -7.29 6.36 39.10
N VAL A 119 -8.41 6.09 39.77
CA VAL A 119 -9.00 6.97 40.78
C VAL A 119 -9.19 6.14 42.04
N ASN A 120 -8.74 6.65 43.17
CA ASN A 120 -8.90 5.97 44.45
C ASN A 120 -10.29 6.28 45.03
N ASP A 121 -11.25 5.38 44.80
CA ASP A 121 -12.64 5.56 45.24
C ASP A 121 -12.78 5.65 46.77
N ALA A 122 -11.88 5.03 47.54
CA ALA A 122 -11.92 5.06 49.00
C ALA A 122 -11.56 6.45 49.54
N GLU A 123 -10.48 7.06 49.03
CA GLU A 123 -10.11 8.43 49.37
C GLU A 123 -11.13 9.44 48.84
N LYS A 124 -11.68 9.20 47.65
CA LYS A 124 -12.74 10.04 47.08
C LYS A 124 -13.97 10.10 47.99
N LYS A 125 -14.40 8.98 48.55
CA LYS A 125 -15.52 8.93 49.51
C LYS A 125 -15.20 9.67 50.81
N LYS A 126 -14.02 9.43 51.40
CA LYS A 126 -13.58 10.13 52.62
C LYS A 126 -13.52 11.65 52.43
N LEU A 127 -13.00 12.10 51.28
CA LEU A 127 -12.97 13.52 50.91
C LEU A 127 -14.38 14.08 50.79
N LEU A 128 -15.29 13.39 50.09
CA LEU A 128 -16.68 13.82 49.98
C LEU A 128 -17.35 13.95 51.37
N GLU A 129 -17.13 13.01 52.27
CA GLU A 129 -17.64 13.07 53.64
C GLU A 129 -17.05 14.24 54.43
N SER A 130 -15.74 14.50 54.32
CA SER A 130 -15.10 15.64 54.99
C SER A 130 -15.61 16.99 54.47
N ILE A 131 -15.84 17.09 53.16
CA ILE A 131 -16.35 18.30 52.51
C ILE A 131 -17.81 18.53 52.90
N GLU A 132 -18.60 17.46 53.04
CA GLU A 132 -19.97 17.55 53.55
C GLU A 132 -20.05 17.98 55.01
N LYS A 133 -19.11 17.55 55.86
CA LYS A 133 -19.01 18.03 57.26
C LYS A 133 -18.62 19.51 57.30
N ALA A 134 -17.56 19.90 56.59
CA ALA A 134 -17.11 21.29 56.51
C ALA A 134 -18.18 22.23 55.95
N TYR A 135 -18.97 21.76 54.98
CA TYR A 135 -20.13 22.51 54.47
C TYR A 135 -21.19 22.76 55.54
N LYS A 136 -21.58 21.70 56.29
CA LYS A 136 -22.57 21.83 57.38
C LYS A 136 -22.11 22.79 58.48
N GLU A 137 -20.81 22.81 58.79
CA GLU A 137 -20.22 23.73 59.77
C GLU A 137 -20.25 25.18 59.27
N LYS A 138 -19.85 25.43 58.01
CA LYS A 138 -19.87 26.78 57.43
C LYS A 138 -21.29 27.35 57.29
N VAL A 139 -22.28 26.51 56.95
CA VAL A 139 -23.70 26.93 56.90
C VAL A 139 -24.22 27.33 58.28
N LYS A 140 -23.80 26.64 59.35
CA LYS A 140 -24.16 27.00 60.73
C LYS A 140 -23.47 28.30 61.20
N ALA A 141 -22.26 28.58 60.73
CA ALA A 141 -21.50 29.78 61.10
C ALA A 141 -21.94 31.05 60.34
N SER A 142 -22.50 30.92 59.13
CA SER A 142 -22.98 32.05 58.31
C SER A 142 -24.26 32.68 58.89
N LYS A 143 -24.19 33.99 59.22
CA LYS A 143 -25.27 34.79 59.81
C LYS A 143 -26.15 35.53 58.79
N GLY A 144 -25.67 35.74 57.55
CA GLY A 144 -26.40 36.41 56.45
C GLY A 144 -26.91 35.46 55.36
N THR A 145 -27.93 35.88 54.60
CA THR A 145 -28.47 35.14 53.45
C THR A 145 -27.49 35.08 52.27
N ASP A 146 -26.74 36.15 51.99
CA ASP A 146 -25.76 36.18 50.89
C ASP A 146 -24.56 35.25 51.14
N ASP A 147 -24.03 35.21 52.37
CA ASP A 147 -22.93 34.31 52.74
C ASP A 147 -23.30 32.82 52.55
N ARG A 148 -24.57 32.46 52.79
CA ARG A 148 -25.06 31.09 52.58
C ARG A 148 -25.07 30.72 51.10
N VAL A 149 -25.46 31.65 50.23
CA VAL A 149 -25.48 31.44 48.77
C VAL A 149 -24.06 31.22 48.24
N GLU A 150 -23.07 31.96 48.72
CA GLU A 150 -21.67 31.77 48.33
C GLU A 150 -21.08 30.45 48.82
N VAL A 151 -21.36 30.05 50.07
CA VAL A 151 -20.92 28.78 50.64
C VAL A 151 -21.55 27.59 49.90
N GLU A 152 -22.82 27.71 49.52
CA GLU A 152 -23.50 26.68 48.73
C GLU A 152 -22.95 26.60 47.30
N ALA A 153 -22.67 27.74 46.66
CA ALA A 153 -22.05 27.78 45.33
C ALA A 153 -20.66 27.14 45.33
N THR A 154 -19.83 27.43 46.34
CA THR A 154 -18.48 26.84 46.46
C THR A 154 -18.54 25.33 46.74
N TYR A 155 -19.44 24.86 47.59
CA TYR A 155 -19.66 23.42 47.80
C TYR A 155 -20.10 22.71 46.52
N LYS A 156 -21.05 23.30 45.78
CA LYS A 156 -21.51 22.75 44.49
C LYS A 156 -20.36 22.64 43.48
N ARG A 157 -19.52 23.68 43.34
CA ARG A 157 -18.33 23.65 42.47
C ARG A 157 -17.35 22.54 42.85
N ILE A 158 -17.02 22.41 44.13
CA ILE A 158 -16.10 21.36 44.61
C ILE A 158 -16.68 19.96 44.36
N LYS A 159 -17.97 19.77 44.60
CA LYS A 159 -18.66 18.50 44.35
C LYS A 159 -18.68 18.15 42.86
N GLU A 160 -18.87 19.13 41.99
CA GLU A 160 -18.76 18.96 40.54
C GLU A 160 -17.33 18.64 40.10
N GLU A 161 -16.32 19.34 40.62
CA GLU A 161 -14.89 19.03 40.37
C GLU A 161 -14.57 17.57 40.72
N LEU A 162 -14.98 17.09 41.90
CA LEU A 162 -14.74 15.71 42.33
C LEU A 162 -15.52 14.69 41.50
N LYS A 163 -16.77 14.98 41.12
CA LYS A 163 -17.55 14.11 40.22
C LYS A 163 -16.91 14.00 38.84
N ASN A 164 -16.32 15.10 38.39
CA ASN A 164 -15.66 15.22 37.11
C ASN A 164 -14.35 14.43 37.03
N ILE A 165 -13.67 14.14 38.14
CA ILE A 165 -12.48 13.27 38.16
C ILE A 165 -12.93 11.81 38.00
N GLN A 166 -12.77 11.28 36.78
CA GLN A 166 -13.12 9.92 36.39
C GLN A 166 -12.02 9.33 35.51
N VAL A 167 -11.92 8.00 35.51
CA VAL A 167 -11.00 7.25 34.63
C VAL A 167 -11.29 7.61 33.17
N LYS A 168 -10.24 7.73 32.35
CA LYS A 168 -10.27 8.19 30.94
C LYS A 168 -10.55 9.68 30.73
N LYS A 169 -10.75 10.47 31.78
CA LYS A 169 -10.81 11.93 31.63
C LYS A 169 -9.44 12.47 31.21
N VAL A 170 -9.44 13.36 30.23
CA VAL A 170 -8.24 14.07 29.79
C VAL A 170 -8.12 15.40 30.53
N LEU A 171 -6.94 15.69 31.04
CA LEU A 171 -6.60 16.88 31.82
C LEU A 171 -5.48 17.65 31.12
N THR A 172 -5.64 18.96 31.03
CA THR A 172 -4.55 19.87 30.61
C THR A 172 -3.48 19.98 31.69
N ASP A 173 -2.29 20.51 31.36
CA ASP A 173 -1.22 20.71 32.34
C ASP A 173 -1.68 21.56 33.53
N LEU A 174 -2.39 22.67 33.28
CA LEU A 174 -2.90 23.57 34.32
C LEU A 174 -3.93 22.89 35.24
N GLU A 175 -4.86 22.13 34.64
CA GLU A 175 -5.86 21.37 35.40
C GLU A 175 -5.19 20.28 36.25
N PHE A 176 -4.20 19.59 35.70
CA PHE A 176 -3.44 18.59 36.43
C PHE A 176 -2.72 19.20 37.65
N PHE A 177 -1.99 20.30 37.47
CA PHE A 177 -1.28 20.95 38.57
C PHE A 177 -2.22 21.50 39.65
N SER A 178 -3.35 22.09 39.26
CA SER A 178 -4.33 22.62 40.21
C SER A 178 -5.04 21.51 40.99
N LEU A 179 -5.46 20.43 40.32
CA LEU A 179 -6.10 19.28 40.96
C LEU A 179 -5.13 18.47 41.83
N SER A 180 -3.88 18.29 41.38
CA SER A 180 -2.86 17.58 42.15
C SER A 180 -2.46 18.33 43.42
N ARG A 181 -2.52 19.68 43.43
CA ARG A 181 -2.32 20.49 44.63
C ARG A 181 -3.51 20.43 45.59
N LYS A 182 -4.73 20.46 45.05
CA LYS A 182 -5.97 20.42 45.85
C LYS A 182 -6.25 19.05 46.46
N TYR A 183 -6.00 17.98 45.71
CA TYR A 183 -6.36 16.61 46.08
C TYR A 183 -5.16 15.66 45.88
N PRO A 184 -4.19 15.65 46.82
CA PRO A 184 -3.10 14.69 46.80
C PRO A 184 -3.63 13.25 46.84
N ASN A 185 -2.96 12.32 46.14
CA ASN A 185 -3.22 10.88 46.11
C ASN A 185 -4.59 10.41 45.58
N LEU A 186 -5.50 11.33 45.24
CA LEU A 186 -6.85 10.98 44.77
C LEU A 186 -6.86 10.22 43.43
N PHE A 187 -5.94 10.55 42.52
CA PHE A 187 -5.91 9.98 41.18
C PHE A 187 -4.49 9.87 40.63
N GLU A 188 -4.30 8.88 39.75
CA GLU A 188 -3.08 8.71 38.95
C GLU A 188 -3.33 9.15 37.52
N VAL A 189 -2.29 9.71 36.89
CA VAL A 189 -2.33 10.11 35.50
C VAL A 189 -1.25 9.41 34.68
N GLY A 190 -1.60 9.11 33.43
CA GLY A 190 -0.67 8.68 32.39
C GLY A 190 -0.60 9.71 31.28
N ILE A 191 0.44 9.61 30.45
CA ILE A 191 0.60 10.41 29.23
C ILE A 191 1.11 9.54 28.08
N GLY A 192 0.77 9.88 26.85
CA GLY A 192 1.18 9.14 25.66
C GLY A 192 0.37 7.87 25.41
N SER A 193 0.97 6.97 24.64
CA SER A 193 0.34 5.74 24.15
C SER A 193 0.33 4.59 25.15
N GLU A 194 1.13 4.67 26.22
CA GLU A 194 1.20 3.64 27.26
C GLU A 194 -0.11 3.47 28.06
N PRO A 195 -0.74 4.53 28.62
CA PRO A 195 -2.03 4.38 29.31
C PRO A 195 -3.14 3.91 28.36
N ILE A 196 -3.12 4.34 27.10
CA ILE A 196 -4.08 3.92 26.07
C ILE A 196 -3.97 2.42 25.84
N ARG A 197 -2.75 1.87 25.82
CA ARG A 197 -2.52 0.43 25.69
C ARG A 197 -3.09 -0.35 26.86
N ARG A 198 -2.83 0.09 28.08
CA ARG A 198 -3.40 -0.54 29.29
C ARG A 198 -4.92 -0.57 29.25
N PHE A 199 -5.55 0.55 28.87
CA PHE A 199 -7.01 0.57 28.72
C PHE A 199 -7.54 -0.35 27.63
N LEU A 200 -6.79 -0.60 26.56
CA LEU A 200 -7.18 -1.54 25.51
C LEU A 200 -6.96 -3.01 25.92
N GLU A 201 -5.98 -3.28 26.78
CA GLU A 201 -5.70 -4.60 27.36
C GLU A 201 -6.81 -5.04 28.34
N GLU A 202 -7.38 -4.09 29.10
CA GLU A 202 -8.45 -4.34 30.07
C GLU A 202 -9.83 -4.62 29.44
N ILE A 203 -10.00 -4.43 28.12
CA ILE A 203 -11.29 -4.59 27.46
C ILE A 203 -11.60 -6.08 27.23
N ASP A 204 -12.63 -6.57 27.89
CA ASP A 204 -13.30 -7.81 27.50
C ASP A 204 -14.23 -7.56 26.31
N LEU A 205 -13.82 -8.06 25.14
CA LEU A 205 -14.57 -7.94 23.88
C LEU A 205 -15.95 -8.61 23.92
N GLN A 206 -16.12 -9.73 24.64
CA GLN A 206 -17.41 -10.43 24.70
C GLN A 206 -18.40 -9.63 25.53
N LYS A 207 -17.96 -9.10 26.68
CA LYS A 207 -18.76 -8.21 27.51
C LYS A 207 -19.13 -6.93 26.75
N LEU A 208 -18.14 -6.29 26.12
CA LEU A 208 -18.35 -5.06 25.33
C LEU A 208 -19.35 -5.27 24.20
N ARG A 209 -19.30 -6.42 23.50
CA ARG A 209 -20.27 -6.78 22.46
C ARG A 209 -21.69 -6.85 22.99
N ARG A 210 -21.91 -7.55 24.11
CA ARG A 210 -23.24 -7.71 24.74
C ARG A 210 -23.80 -6.36 25.19
N GLU A 211 -22.98 -5.54 25.84
CA GLU A 211 -23.36 -4.19 26.27
C GLU A 211 -23.69 -3.28 25.09
N THR A 212 -22.87 -3.34 24.03
CA THR A 212 -23.08 -2.53 22.83
C THR A 212 -24.36 -2.92 22.11
N ASP A 213 -24.69 -4.21 22.02
CA ASP A 213 -25.95 -4.69 21.42
C ASP A 213 -27.18 -4.21 22.20
N ALA A 214 -27.12 -4.29 23.54
CA ALA A 214 -28.19 -3.79 24.41
C ALA A 214 -28.39 -2.26 24.27
N ARG A 215 -27.29 -1.50 24.20
CA ARG A 215 -27.33 -0.04 23.99
C ARG A 215 -27.83 0.32 22.60
N LEU A 216 -27.47 -0.47 21.58
CA LEU A 216 -27.88 -0.23 20.20
C LEU A 216 -29.40 -0.29 20.02
N LYS A 217 -30.09 -1.17 20.75
CA LYS A 217 -31.57 -1.28 20.74
C LYS A 217 -32.26 -0.02 21.26
N LYS A 218 -31.63 0.70 22.20
CA LYS A 218 -32.18 1.91 22.82
C LYS A 218 -31.74 3.20 22.13
N ALA A 219 -30.66 3.17 21.36
CA ALA A 219 -30.06 4.37 20.79
C ALA A 219 -30.75 4.84 19.51
N THR A 220 -30.89 6.16 19.36
CA THR A 220 -31.41 6.83 18.17
C THR A 220 -30.36 7.77 17.55
N GLY A 221 -30.48 8.06 16.26
CA GLY A 221 -29.63 9.06 15.58
C GLY A 221 -28.13 8.73 15.50
N VAL A 222 -27.30 9.66 15.96
CA VAL A 222 -25.82 9.63 15.86
C VAL A 222 -25.21 8.52 16.71
N ASP A 223 -25.73 8.32 17.93
CA ASP A 223 -25.25 7.28 18.83
C ASP A 223 -25.51 5.88 18.29
N ARG A 224 -26.62 5.69 17.57
CA ARG A 224 -26.91 4.42 16.88
C ARG A 224 -25.88 4.11 15.81
N LYS A 225 -25.47 5.10 14.99
CA LYS A 225 -24.41 4.92 13.98
C LYS A 225 -23.09 4.51 14.64
N ARG A 226 -22.73 5.19 15.72
CA ARG A 226 -21.50 4.95 16.46
C ARG A 226 -21.48 3.56 17.12
N LEU A 227 -22.55 3.18 17.82
CA LEU A 227 -22.68 1.86 18.44
C LEU A 227 -22.73 0.75 17.39
N SER A 228 -23.34 1.00 16.22
CA SER A 228 -23.33 0.06 15.10
C SER A 228 -21.90 -0.20 14.61
N LEU A 229 -21.08 0.84 14.46
CA LEU A 229 -19.67 0.70 14.10
C LEU A 229 -18.89 -0.06 15.18
N LEU A 230 -19.07 0.30 16.45
CA LEU A 230 -18.41 -0.39 17.57
C LEU A 230 -18.75 -1.88 17.60
N LEU A 231 -20.02 -2.23 17.36
CA LEU A 231 -20.46 -3.64 17.30
C LEU A 231 -19.83 -4.36 16.11
N LYS A 232 -19.76 -3.72 14.94
CA LYS A 232 -19.06 -4.26 13.76
C LYS A 232 -17.59 -4.54 14.05
N PHE A 233 -16.87 -3.59 14.65
CA PHE A 233 -15.47 -3.81 15.04
C PHE A 233 -15.32 -4.91 16.09
N SER A 234 -16.12 -4.89 17.15
CA SER A 234 -16.06 -5.90 18.21
C SER A 234 -16.29 -7.31 17.64
N ASN A 235 -17.27 -7.47 16.76
CA ASN A 235 -17.52 -8.74 16.06
C ASN A 235 -16.35 -9.16 15.17
N ALA A 236 -15.74 -8.23 14.44
CA ALA A 236 -14.59 -8.52 13.59
C ALA A 236 -13.36 -8.97 14.41
N PHE A 237 -13.06 -8.29 15.53
CA PHE A 237 -11.96 -8.67 16.41
C PHE A 237 -12.18 -10.04 17.06
N ILE A 238 -13.42 -10.34 17.49
CA ILE A 238 -13.79 -11.64 18.04
C ILE A 238 -13.65 -12.74 16.98
N LYS A 239 -14.17 -12.51 15.77
CA LYS A 239 -14.14 -13.49 14.67
C LYS A 239 -12.71 -13.87 14.29
N GLU A 240 -11.82 -12.88 14.19
CA GLU A 240 -10.42 -13.06 13.76
C GLU A 240 -9.46 -13.33 14.94
N ALA A 241 -9.98 -13.50 16.15
CA ALA A 241 -9.22 -13.67 17.40
C ALA A 241 -8.10 -12.62 17.58
N LYS A 242 -8.40 -11.34 17.28
CA LYS A 242 -7.47 -10.21 17.40
C LYS A 242 -7.70 -9.45 18.70
N ARG A 243 -6.62 -8.90 19.26
CA ARG A 243 -6.68 -8.07 20.47
C ARG A 243 -6.64 -6.58 20.14
N PRO A 244 -7.44 -5.71 20.80
CA PRO A 244 -7.44 -4.26 20.54
C PRO A 244 -6.09 -3.59 20.79
N GLU A 245 -5.32 -4.06 21.76
CA GLU A 245 -4.00 -3.53 22.11
C GLU A 245 -2.99 -3.56 20.95
N TRP A 246 -3.18 -4.43 19.95
CA TRP A 246 -2.30 -4.55 18.78
C TRP A 246 -2.34 -3.31 17.85
N MET A 247 -3.30 -2.40 18.07
CA MET A 247 -3.29 -1.07 17.44
C MET A 247 -2.14 -0.18 17.95
N ILE A 248 -1.50 -0.57 19.04
CA ILE A 248 -0.34 0.11 19.63
C ILE A 248 0.89 -0.79 19.44
N LEU A 249 1.87 -0.24 18.74
CA LEU A 249 3.11 -0.90 18.36
C LEU A 249 4.10 -0.81 19.53
N THR A 250 4.56 -1.95 19.99
CA THR A 250 5.77 -2.08 20.85
C THR A 250 6.99 -2.45 20.01
N VAL A 251 6.76 -3.12 18.89
CA VAL A 251 7.77 -3.58 17.94
C VAL A 251 7.37 -3.09 16.55
N LEU A 252 8.28 -2.38 15.89
CA LEU A 252 8.08 -1.86 14.54
C LEU A 252 8.78 -2.77 13.51
N PRO A 253 8.06 -3.34 12.53
CA PRO A 253 8.69 -4.14 11.48
C PRO A 253 9.50 -3.26 10.51
N VAL A 254 10.62 -3.81 10.04
CA VAL A 254 11.49 -3.20 9.04
C VAL A 254 11.38 -4.01 7.75
N ILE A 255 10.96 -3.36 6.67
CA ILE A 255 10.81 -4.03 5.37
C ILE A 255 12.18 -4.52 4.83
N PRO A 256 12.19 -5.61 4.05
CA PRO A 256 13.40 -6.16 3.46
C PRO A 256 14.17 -5.11 2.62
N PRO A 257 15.51 -5.09 2.67
CA PRO A 257 16.35 -4.03 2.08
C PRO A 257 16.22 -3.92 0.56
N ASP A 258 16.00 -5.03 -0.15
CA ASP A 258 15.86 -5.01 -1.61
C ASP A 258 14.57 -4.31 -2.08
N LEU A 259 13.58 -4.17 -1.20
CA LEU A 259 12.38 -3.37 -1.46
C LEU A 259 12.61 -1.86 -1.23
N ARG A 260 13.76 -1.49 -0.64
CA ARG A 260 14.20 -0.12 -0.35
C ARG A 260 15.69 0.06 -0.69
N PRO A 261 16.08 -0.16 -1.96
CA PRO A 261 17.49 -0.26 -2.35
C PRO A 261 18.25 1.06 -2.14
N ILE A 262 19.57 0.90 -1.99
CA ILE A 262 20.57 1.96 -2.14
C ILE A 262 21.40 1.59 -3.37
N VAL A 263 21.48 2.51 -4.32
CA VAL A 263 22.19 2.31 -5.59
C VAL A 263 23.32 3.31 -5.70
N GLN A 264 24.50 2.83 -6.09
CA GLN A 264 25.62 3.69 -6.41
C GLN A 264 25.44 4.22 -7.84
N LEU A 265 25.46 5.54 -8.00
CA LEU A 265 25.43 6.22 -9.28
C LEU A 265 26.86 6.38 -9.82
N GLU A 266 26.95 6.61 -11.12
CA GLU A 266 28.20 7.02 -11.77
C GLU A 266 28.74 8.29 -11.08
N GLY A 267 30.03 8.30 -10.74
CA GLY A 267 30.67 9.35 -9.94
C GLY A 267 30.65 9.13 -8.42
N GLY A 268 30.33 7.92 -7.94
CA GLY A 268 30.51 7.53 -6.53
C GLY A 268 29.46 8.07 -5.56
N LYS A 269 28.42 8.75 -6.06
CA LYS A 269 27.27 9.18 -5.25
C LYS A 269 26.33 8.00 -4.97
N TYR A 270 25.66 8.02 -3.83
CA TYR A 270 24.65 7.02 -3.48
C TYR A 270 23.25 7.62 -3.56
N ALA A 271 22.34 6.95 -4.27
CA ALA A 271 20.92 7.22 -4.25
C ALA A 271 20.24 6.24 -3.29
N SER A 272 19.52 6.76 -2.30
CA SER A 272 18.78 5.95 -1.32
C SER A 272 17.27 6.13 -1.49
N SER A 273 16.52 5.07 -1.24
CA SER A 273 15.07 5.12 -1.15
C SER A 273 14.60 5.93 0.06
N ASP A 274 13.57 6.77 -0.10
CA ASP A 274 12.99 7.61 0.96
C ASP A 274 12.66 6.85 2.28
N PRO A 275 12.13 5.59 2.28
CA PRO A 275 11.87 4.85 3.51
C PRO A 275 13.10 4.64 4.38
N ASN A 276 14.30 4.55 3.79
CA ASN A 276 15.53 4.39 4.58
C ASN A 276 15.75 5.59 5.50
N ASP A 277 15.54 6.81 5.02
CA ASP A 277 15.71 8.02 5.84
C ASP A 277 14.64 8.11 6.94
N LEU A 278 13.42 7.66 6.67
CA LEU A 278 12.36 7.57 7.67
C LEU A 278 12.69 6.54 8.75
N TYR A 279 13.17 5.34 8.38
CA TYR A 279 13.66 4.35 9.36
C TYR A 279 14.84 4.88 10.18
N ARG A 280 15.80 5.55 9.55
CA ARG A 280 16.94 6.17 10.24
C ARG A 280 16.48 7.17 11.30
N ARG A 281 15.49 8.01 10.98
CA ARG A 281 14.90 8.94 11.96
C ARG A 281 14.30 8.19 13.14
N VAL A 282 13.52 7.14 12.90
CA VAL A 282 12.93 6.32 13.98
C VAL A 282 14.01 5.70 14.87
N ILE A 283 15.03 5.06 14.28
CA ILE A 283 16.12 4.41 15.03
C ILE A 283 16.89 5.44 15.87
N ASN A 284 17.23 6.60 15.28
CA ASN A 284 17.93 7.67 16.00
C ASN A 284 17.14 8.17 17.21
N ARG A 285 15.83 8.41 17.05
CA ARG A 285 14.94 8.85 18.13
C ARG A 285 14.79 7.79 19.21
N ASN A 286 14.62 6.53 18.80
CA ASN A 286 14.49 5.40 19.72
C ASN A 286 15.77 5.20 20.54
N ASN A 287 16.94 5.23 19.90
CA ASN A 287 18.23 5.09 20.59
C ASN A 287 18.51 6.27 21.52
N ARG A 288 18.17 7.49 21.10
CA ARG A 288 18.26 8.67 21.96
C ARG A 288 17.37 8.54 23.18
N LEU A 289 16.14 8.04 23.02
CA LEU A 289 15.21 7.80 24.12
C LEU A 289 15.74 6.72 25.09
N LYS A 290 16.30 5.61 24.58
CA LYS A 290 16.96 4.59 25.41
C LYS A 290 18.09 5.20 26.26
N ARG A 291 18.96 6.01 25.65
CA ARG A 291 20.04 6.72 26.38
C ARG A 291 19.51 7.70 27.43
N LEU A 292 18.42 8.41 27.14
CA LEU A 292 17.80 9.33 28.11
C LEU A 292 17.26 8.59 29.34
N TYR A 293 16.77 7.35 29.18
CA TYR A 293 16.38 6.51 30.31
C TYR A 293 17.58 6.05 31.14
N GLU A 294 18.67 5.65 30.50
CA GLU A 294 19.92 5.27 31.18
C GLU A 294 20.47 6.44 32.02
N LEU A 295 20.41 7.66 31.47
CA LEU A 295 20.85 8.88 32.14
C LEU A 295 19.83 9.45 33.14
N LYS A 296 18.65 8.84 33.30
CA LYS A 296 17.54 9.34 34.13
C LYS A 296 17.25 10.83 33.90
N ALA A 297 17.19 11.25 32.63
CA ALA A 297 16.97 12.64 32.27
C ALA A 297 15.59 13.14 32.75
N PRO A 298 15.42 14.45 32.98
CA PRO A 298 14.14 15.04 33.39
C PRO A 298 12.97 14.68 32.46
N ASP A 299 11.79 14.51 33.04
CA ASP A 299 10.57 14.07 32.35
C ASP A 299 10.19 14.94 31.15
N ILE A 300 10.46 16.25 31.19
CA ILE A 300 10.15 17.16 30.07
C ILE A 300 10.91 16.77 28.81
N ILE A 301 12.21 16.44 28.96
CA ILE A 301 13.07 16.05 27.84
C ILE A 301 12.63 14.68 27.30
N VAL A 302 12.35 13.75 28.21
CA VAL A 302 11.87 12.41 27.88
C VAL A 302 10.53 12.47 27.14
N ARG A 303 9.58 13.30 27.58
CA ARG A 303 8.27 13.50 26.93
C ARG A 303 8.42 14.05 25.52
N ASN A 304 9.29 15.04 25.33
CA ASN A 304 9.52 15.60 24.01
C ASN A 304 10.12 14.53 23.07
N GLU A 305 11.09 13.73 23.52
CA GLU A 305 11.68 12.68 22.69
C GLU A 305 10.67 11.56 22.38
N LYS A 306 9.79 11.20 23.33
CA LYS A 306 8.67 10.26 23.09
C LYS A 306 7.69 10.81 22.05
N ARG A 307 7.33 12.09 22.11
CA ARG A 307 6.51 12.76 21.09
C ARG A 307 7.18 12.72 19.71
N MET A 308 8.48 13.04 19.65
CA MET A 308 9.25 12.98 18.40
C MET A 308 9.34 11.56 17.83
N LEU A 309 9.41 10.54 18.69
CA LEU A 309 9.38 9.13 18.25
C LEU A 309 8.03 8.76 17.64
N GLN A 310 6.92 9.17 18.26
CA GLN A 310 5.57 8.98 17.72
C GLN A 310 5.45 9.65 16.34
N GLU A 311 5.88 10.92 16.21
CA GLU A 311 5.86 11.65 14.94
C GLU A 311 6.75 11.01 13.86
N ALA A 312 7.89 10.43 14.24
CA ALA A 312 8.78 9.75 13.30
C ALA A 312 8.14 8.47 12.74
N ILE A 313 7.42 7.72 13.57
CA ILE A 313 6.72 6.50 13.15
C ILE A 313 5.47 6.84 12.34
N ASP A 314 4.76 7.90 12.72
CA ASP A 314 3.65 8.44 11.92
C ASP A 314 4.12 8.81 10.51
N ALA A 315 5.24 9.52 10.38
CA ALA A 315 5.82 9.87 9.08
C ALA A 315 6.32 8.65 8.28
N LEU A 316 6.82 7.62 8.94
CA LEU A 316 7.21 6.36 8.28
C LEU A 316 5.99 5.64 7.69
N LEU A 317 4.91 5.53 8.46
CA LEU A 317 3.72 4.78 8.07
C LEU A 317 2.89 5.55 7.03
N ASP A 318 2.52 6.79 7.33
CA ASP A 318 1.67 7.61 6.46
C ASP A 318 1.94 9.10 6.69
N ASN A 319 2.89 9.63 5.92
CA ASN A 319 3.33 11.04 6.04
C ASN A 319 2.24 12.03 5.56
N ALA A 320 1.35 11.60 4.67
CA ALA A 320 0.30 12.46 4.11
C ALA A 320 -0.79 12.82 5.14
N LEU A 321 -0.99 11.99 6.16
CA LEU A 321 -1.93 12.26 7.25
C LEU A 321 -1.42 13.33 8.23
N LYS A 322 -0.15 13.71 8.14
CA LYS A 322 0.39 14.82 8.90
C LYS A 322 -0.08 16.13 8.25
N LYS A 323 -0.93 16.87 8.96
CA LYS A 323 -1.25 18.26 8.61
C LYS A 323 -0.05 19.16 8.95
N ASP A 324 1.03 19.10 8.17
CA ASP A 324 1.98 20.22 8.16
C ASP A 324 1.53 21.21 7.09
N GLN A 325 1.12 22.39 7.56
CA GLN A 325 1.05 23.59 6.73
C GLN A 325 2.44 23.88 6.18
N GLY A 326 2.47 24.23 4.90
CA GLY A 326 3.65 24.44 4.05
C GLY A 326 4.97 24.71 4.77
N SER A 327 5.92 23.79 4.61
CA SER A 327 7.32 24.16 4.77
C SER A 327 7.69 25.11 3.64
N THR A 328 7.91 26.37 3.98
CA THR A 328 8.51 27.41 3.13
C THR A 328 9.89 26.91 2.66
N GLY A 329 9.96 26.39 1.44
CA GLY A 329 11.17 25.87 0.81
C GLY A 329 10.89 24.59 0.01
N GLN A 330 11.43 24.51 -1.21
CA GLN A 330 11.29 23.41 -2.18
C GLN A 330 11.92 22.07 -1.72
N ARG A 331 11.74 21.65 -0.46
CA ARG A 331 12.18 20.33 -0.01
C ARG A 331 11.10 19.31 -0.36
N LYS A 332 11.45 18.42 -1.29
CA LYS A 332 10.64 17.25 -1.66
C LYS A 332 10.18 16.51 -0.40
N VAL A 333 8.86 16.33 -0.28
CA VAL A 333 8.26 15.52 0.78
C VAL A 333 8.67 14.06 0.58
N LEU A 334 9.22 13.44 1.63
CA LEU A 334 9.62 12.04 1.61
C LEU A 334 8.38 11.14 1.49
N LYS A 335 8.46 10.13 0.61
CA LYS A 335 7.39 9.12 0.44
C LYS A 335 7.39 8.13 1.60
N SER A 336 6.22 7.94 2.20
CA SER A 336 5.97 6.97 3.28
C SER A 336 5.70 5.56 2.76
N LEU A 337 5.59 4.58 3.65
CA LEU A 337 5.20 3.21 3.30
C LEU A 337 3.79 3.15 2.69
N ALA A 338 2.84 3.95 3.18
CA ALA A 338 1.51 4.05 2.60
C ALA A 338 1.52 4.61 1.17
N ASP A 339 2.40 5.59 0.89
CA ASP A 339 2.55 6.18 -0.45
C ASP A 339 3.11 5.19 -1.47
N MET A 340 3.90 4.20 -1.02
CA MET A 340 4.35 3.11 -1.90
C MET A 340 3.19 2.22 -2.36
N LEU A 341 2.07 2.20 -1.64
CA LEU A 341 0.90 1.39 -1.96
C LEU A 341 -0.15 2.19 -2.75
N ARG A 342 -0.38 3.46 -2.39
CA ARG A 342 -1.44 4.31 -2.94
C ARG A 342 -1.01 5.10 -4.17
N GLY A 343 -2.00 5.62 -4.91
CA GLY A 343 -1.77 6.52 -6.06
C GLY A 343 -1.52 5.81 -7.39
N LYS A 344 -1.32 6.59 -8.45
CA LYS A 344 -1.07 6.09 -9.82
C LYS A 344 0.26 5.34 -9.94
N SER A 345 1.28 5.82 -9.22
CA SER A 345 2.61 5.20 -9.13
C SER A 345 2.77 4.25 -7.94
N GLY A 346 1.67 3.95 -7.24
CA GLY A 346 1.67 2.96 -6.15
C GLY A 346 1.75 1.54 -6.70
N ARG A 347 2.25 0.62 -5.88
CA ARG A 347 2.46 -0.79 -6.24
C ARG A 347 1.22 -1.47 -6.79
N PHE A 348 0.03 -1.20 -6.25
CA PHE A 348 -1.21 -1.82 -6.73
C PHE A 348 -1.51 -1.48 -8.19
N ARG A 349 -1.46 -0.20 -8.56
CA ARG A 349 -1.82 0.23 -9.92
C ARG A 349 -0.70 0.03 -10.93
N GLN A 350 0.54 0.33 -10.54
CA GLN A 350 1.66 0.33 -11.47
C GLN A 350 2.35 -1.02 -11.62
N ASN A 351 2.30 -1.89 -10.59
CA ASN A 351 3.05 -3.15 -10.59
C ASN A 351 2.16 -4.40 -10.48
N LEU A 352 0.93 -4.30 -9.99
CA LEU A 352 0.02 -5.45 -9.93
C LEU A 352 -0.98 -5.45 -11.09
N LEU A 353 -1.69 -4.35 -11.32
CA LEU A 353 -2.69 -4.24 -12.40
C LEU A 353 -2.07 -4.06 -13.79
N GLY A 354 -0.90 -3.42 -13.87
CA GLY A 354 -0.10 -3.31 -15.08
C GLY A 354 1.33 -3.74 -14.78
N LYS A 355 1.99 -4.39 -15.74
CA LYS A 355 3.41 -4.72 -15.67
C LYS A 355 4.03 -4.51 -17.04
N ARG A 356 5.34 -4.28 -17.04
CA ARG A 356 6.13 -4.46 -18.26
C ARG A 356 6.24 -5.96 -18.51
N VAL A 357 6.14 -6.36 -19.76
CA VAL A 357 6.14 -7.75 -20.19
C VAL A 357 7.25 -7.97 -21.20
N ASP A 358 7.90 -9.12 -21.11
CA ASP A 358 8.86 -9.59 -22.11
C ASP A 358 8.10 -10.00 -23.39
N TYR A 359 8.85 -10.34 -24.46
CA TYR A 359 8.27 -10.75 -25.75
C TYR A 359 7.29 -9.74 -26.33
N SER A 360 7.64 -8.46 -26.20
CA SER A 360 6.86 -7.35 -26.71
C SER A 360 7.72 -6.36 -27.49
N GLY A 361 7.11 -5.70 -28.48
CA GLY A 361 7.75 -4.68 -29.29
C GLY A 361 6.83 -3.48 -29.49
N ARG A 362 7.36 -2.39 -30.03
CA ARG A 362 6.56 -1.23 -30.44
C ARG A 362 7.16 -0.64 -31.69
N SER A 363 6.32 -0.28 -32.65
CA SER A 363 6.74 0.50 -33.82
C SER A 363 5.61 1.38 -34.33
N VAL A 364 5.96 2.28 -35.23
CA VAL A 364 5.02 3.11 -36.00
C VAL A 364 4.19 2.20 -36.91
N ILE A 365 2.92 2.54 -37.07
CA ILE A 365 2.03 1.83 -38.00
C ILE A 365 1.94 2.51 -39.36
N VAL A 366 1.79 1.70 -40.39
CA VAL A 366 1.54 2.12 -41.77
C VAL A 366 0.39 1.29 -42.33
N VAL A 367 -0.35 1.85 -43.28
CA VAL A 367 -1.44 1.14 -43.95
C VAL A 367 -0.88 0.00 -44.82
N GLY A 368 -1.42 -1.20 -44.67
CA GLY A 368 -1.13 -2.36 -45.50
C GLY A 368 -2.39 -2.81 -46.25
N PRO A 369 -2.78 -2.15 -47.36
CA PRO A 369 -3.99 -2.50 -48.11
C PRO A 369 -3.94 -3.91 -48.71
N GLU A 370 -2.75 -4.49 -48.89
CA GLU A 370 -2.51 -5.84 -49.40
C GLU A 370 -2.81 -6.95 -48.38
N LEU A 371 -2.95 -6.61 -47.10
CA LEU A 371 -3.09 -7.59 -46.02
C LEU A 371 -4.54 -8.04 -45.84
N ASN A 372 -4.72 -9.33 -45.53
CA ASN A 372 -6.02 -9.83 -45.12
C ASN A 372 -6.43 -9.26 -43.75
N LEU A 373 -7.74 -9.28 -43.47
CA LEU A 373 -8.32 -8.78 -42.23
C LEU A 373 -7.69 -9.41 -40.97
N ASN A 374 -7.24 -10.65 -41.06
CA ASN A 374 -6.64 -11.44 -39.98
C ASN A 374 -5.10 -11.40 -39.98
N GLU A 375 -4.48 -10.61 -40.84
CA GLU A 375 -3.02 -10.52 -41.01
C GLU A 375 -2.50 -9.16 -40.58
N CYS A 376 -1.25 -9.13 -40.12
CA CYS A 376 -0.51 -7.90 -39.89
C CYS A 376 0.92 -8.04 -40.43
N GLY A 377 1.46 -6.98 -41.02
CA GLY A 377 2.86 -6.93 -41.43
C GLY A 377 3.76 -6.67 -40.23
N LEU A 378 4.62 -7.63 -39.89
CA LEU A 378 5.61 -7.49 -38.82
C LEU A 378 7.02 -7.30 -39.42
N PRO A 379 7.74 -6.22 -39.05
CA PRO A 379 9.12 -6.01 -39.46
C PRO A 379 10.02 -7.19 -39.10
N LYS A 380 10.87 -7.61 -40.04
CA LYS A 380 11.84 -8.71 -39.83
C LYS A 380 12.66 -8.54 -38.54
N LYS A 381 13.17 -7.33 -38.27
CA LYS A 381 13.98 -7.05 -37.07
C LYS A 381 13.20 -7.26 -35.76
N ILE A 382 11.94 -6.81 -35.73
CA ILE A 382 11.08 -6.98 -34.54
C ILE A 382 10.74 -8.46 -34.35
N ALA A 383 10.45 -9.15 -35.46
CA ALA A 383 10.14 -10.57 -35.45
C ALA A 383 11.34 -11.42 -34.97
N LEU A 384 12.55 -11.14 -35.46
CA LEU A 384 13.78 -11.83 -35.02
C LEU A 384 13.97 -11.73 -33.50
N GLU A 385 13.74 -10.57 -32.89
CA GLU A 385 13.93 -10.39 -31.44
C GLU A 385 12.79 -11.01 -30.62
N ILE A 386 11.53 -10.80 -31.01
CA ILE A 386 10.38 -11.34 -30.27
C ILE A 386 10.35 -12.88 -30.34
N PHE A 387 10.74 -13.47 -31.47
CA PHE A 387 10.74 -14.92 -31.65
C PHE A 387 12.10 -15.59 -31.36
N LYS A 388 13.10 -14.85 -30.85
CA LYS A 388 14.49 -15.30 -30.68
C LYS A 388 14.64 -16.71 -30.10
N PRO A 389 13.98 -17.10 -28.99
CA PRO A 389 14.14 -18.46 -28.45
C PRO A 389 13.62 -19.58 -29.37
N PHE A 390 12.56 -19.30 -30.13
CA PHE A 390 11.97 -20.26 -31.06
C PHE A 390 12.87 -20.46 -32.29
N ILE A 391 13.48 -19.37 -32.78
CA ILE A 391 14.44 -19.43 -33.89
C ILE A 391 15.67 -20.24 -33.49
N ILE A 392 16.20 -20.01 -32.28
CA ILE A 392 17.34 -20.80 -31.76
C ILE A 392 16.99 -22.29 -31.72
N HIS A 393 15.80 -22.64 -31.26
CA HIS A 393 15.36 -24.04 -31.24
C HIS A 393 15.31 -24.65 -32.64
N GLU A 394 14.76 -23.94 -33.62
CA GLU A 394 14.66 -24.44 -35.00
C GLU A 394 16.02 -24.54 -35.69
N LEU A 395 16.94 -23.59 -35.46
CA LEU A 395 18.30 -23.63 -36.01
C LEU A 395 19.13 -24.79 -35.45
N LEU A 396 18.96 -25.13 -34.17
CA LEU A 396 19.59 -26.31 -33.56
C LEU A 396 18.99 -27.61 -34.12
N LYS A 397 17.66 -27.65 -34.31
CA LYS A 397 16.95 -28.81 -34.86
C LYS A 397 17.30 -29.06 -36.33
N ALA A 398 17.51 -28.01 -37.11
CA ALA A 398 17.95 -28.09 -38.50
C ALA A 398 19.47 -28.34 -38.65
N GLU A 399 20.20 -28.52 -37.54
CA GLU A 399 21.66 -28.70 -37.48
C GLU A 399 22.49 -27.57 -38.13
N VAL A 400 21.86 -26.41 -38.36
CA VAL A 400 22.50 -25.21 -38.90
C VAL A 400 23.41 -24.56 -37.87
N ALA A 401 22.98 -24.57 -36.60
CA ALA A 401 23.79 -24.13 -35.48
C ALA A 401 24.07 -25.30 -34.53
N HIS A 402 25.29 -25.41 -34.02
CA HIS A 402 25.64 -26.44 -33.04
C HIS A 402 25.62 -25.93 -31.59
N THR A 403 25.55 -24.61 -31.38
CA THR A 403 25.55 -24.00 -30.05
C THR A 403 24.64 -22.78 -30.01
N ILE A 404 24.01 -22.52 -28.86
CA ILE A 404 23.14 -21.35 -28.62
C ILE A 404 23.85 -20.03 -28.97
N LYS A 405 25.16 -19.91 -28.68
CA LYS A 405 25.96 -18.73 -29.01
C LYS A 405 26.07 -18.49 -30.52
N GLN A 406 26.29 -19.56 -31.30
CA GLN A 406 26.34 -19.48 -32.75
C GLN A 406 24.96 -19.10 -33.32
N ALA A 407 23.88 -19.70 -32.80
CA ALA A 407 22.53 -19.33 -33.20
C ALA A 407 22.22 -17.85 -32.89
N ASN A 408 22.62 -17.34 -31.72
CA ASN A 408 22.48 -15.91 -31.39
C ASN A 408 23.24 -15.02 -32.37
N TYR A 409 24.46 -15.40 -32.75
CA TYR A 409 25.25 -14.67 -33.73
C TYR A 409 24.55 -14.60 -35.10
N LEU A 410 24.01 -15.73 -35.59
CA LEU A 410 23.26 -15.78 -36.86
C LEU A 410 22.00 -14.91 -36.84
N ILE A 411 21.32 -14.83 -35.69
CA ILE A 411 20.14 -13.97 -35.50
C ILE A 411 20.55 -12.49 -35.49
N GLU A 412 21.63 -12.14 -34.79
CA GLU A 412 22.15 -10.77 -34.70
C GLU A 412 22.73 -10.26 -36.03
N SER A 413 23.29 -11.16 -36.85
CA SER A 413 23.79 -10.84 -38.20
C SER A 413 22.69 -10.82 -39.27
N GLU A 414 21.43 -11.06 -38.91
CA GLU A 414 20.29 -11.15 -39.84
C GLU A 414 20.54 -12.18 -40.98
N ASP A 415 21.15 -13.33 -40.66
CA ASP A 415 21.56 -14.32 -41.65
C ASP A 415 20.35 -14.94 -42.40
N PRO A 416 20.47 -15.25 -43.72
CA PRO A 416 19.40 -15.88 -44.49
C PRO A 416 18.84 -17.17 -43.87
N GLU A 417 19.65 -17.96 -43.17
CA GLU A 417 19.20 -19.19 -42.50
C GLU A 417 18.34 -18.88 -41.28
N ALA A 418 18.66 -17.82 -40.52
CA ALA A 418 17.83 -17.35 -39.43
C ALA A 418 16.47 -16.81 -39.92
N LEU A 419 16.45 -16.14 -41.07
CA LEU A 419 15.21 -15.68 -41.71
C LEU A 419 14.34 -16.85 -42.18
N LYS A 420 14.94 -17.89 -42.77
CA LYS A 420 14.20 -19.12 -43.15
C LYS A 420 13.60 -19.80 -41.92
N ALA A 421 14.38 -19.93 -40.83
CA ALA A 421 13.88 -20.48 -39.57
C ALA A 421 12.72 -19.65 -39.00
N LEU A 422 12.81 -18.32 -39.07
CA LEU A 422 11.75 -17.41 -38.64
C LEU A 422 10.45 -17.61 -39.45
N GLU A 423 10.54 -17.77 -40.77
CA GLU A 423 9.38 -18.05 -41.62
C GLU A 423 8.66 -19.34 -41.23
N VAL A 424 9.39 -20.38 -40.83
CA VAL A 424 8.82 -21.64 -40.35
C VAL A 424 8.09 -21.42 -39.02
N VAL A 425 8.73 -20.75 -38.06
CA VAL A 425 8.19 -20.51 -36.70
C VAL A 425 6.91 -19.66 -36.73
N ILE A 426 6.81 -18.70 -37.64
CA ILE A 426 5.71 -17.73 -37.67
C ILE A 426 4.38 -18.33 -38.17
N ARG A 427 4.41 -19.33 -39.07
CA ARG A 427 3.22 -19.81 -39.79
C ARG A 427 2.05 -20.19 -38.89
N ASP A 428 2.34 -20.78 -37.74
CA ASP A 428 1.33 -21.32 -36.82
C ASP A 428 1.11 -20.45 -35.57
N LYS A 429 1.64 -19.22 -35.56
CA LYS A 429 1.57 -18.33 -34.40
C LYS A 429 0.78 -17.06 -34.69
N TYR A 430 0.11 -16.57 -33.65
CA TYR A 430 -0.57 -15.28 -33.63
C TYR A 430 0.20 -14.30 -32.77
N VAL A 431 0.07 -13.03 -33.11
CA VAL A 431 0.56 -11.89 -32.32
C VAL A 431 -0.60 -10.99 -31.97
N LEU A 432 -0.51 -10.30 -30.83
CA LEU A 432 -1.50 -9.33 -30.39
C LEU A 432 -0.99 -7.92 -30.69
N LEU A 433 -1.81 -7.11 -31.35
CA LEU A 433 -1.56 -5.69 -31.54
C LEU A 433 -2.41 -4.88 -30.56
N ASN A 434 -1.84 -3.82 -30.00
CA ASN A 434 -2.54 -2.90 -29.10
C ASN A 434 -2.14 -1.45 -29.38
N ARG A 435 -3.13 -0.55 -29.40
CA ARG A 435 -2.91 0.89 -29.42
C ARG A 435 -3.39 1.51 -28.12
N ALA A 436 -2.54 2.32 -27.48
CA ALA A 436 -2.92 3.07 -26.29
C ALA A 436 -3.52 4.43 -26.69
N PRO A 437 -4.60 4.91 -26.03
CA PRO A 437 -5.31 4.31 -24.92
C PRO A 437 -6.30 3.21 -25.33
N THR A 438 -6.30 2.08 -24.60
CA THR A 438 -7.24 0.98 -24.83
C THR A 438 -8.60 1.29 -24.18
N LEU A 439 -9.53 1.87 -24.94
CA LEU A 439 -10.85 2.30 -24.43
C LEU A 439 -11.85 1.14 -24.28
N HIS A 440 -11.76 0.15 -25.16
CA HIS A 440 -12.63 -1.02 -25.20
C HIS A 440 -11.84 -2.25 -25.66
N ARG A 441 -12.45 -3.43 -25.56
CA ARG A 441 -11.80 -4.71 -25.90
C ARG A 441 -11.17 -4.74 -27.29
N LEU A 442 -11.79 -4.14 -28.30
CA LEU A 442 -11.27 -4.11 -29.68
C LEU A 442 -10.00 -3.29 -29.86
N GLY A 443 -9.54 -2.55 -28.82
CA GLY A 443 -8.25 -1.88 -28.84
C GLY A 443 -7.06 -2.83 -28.67
N MET A 444 -7.32 -4.15 -28.53
CA MET A 444 -6.33 -5.21 -28.60
C MET A 444 -6.89 -6.39 -29.41
N GLN A 445 -6.23 -6.77 -30.50
CA GLN A 445 -6.70 -7.87 -31.37
C GLN A 445 -5.53 -8.75 -31.82
N ALA A 446 -5.86 -9.98 -32.17
CA ALA A 446 -4.90 -10.98 -32.65
C ALA A 446 -4.83 -11.00 -34.18
N PHE A 447 -3.61 -11.12 -34.70
CA PHE A 447 -3.32 -11.21 -36.14
C PHE A 447 -2.29 -12.31 -36.41
N LYS A 448 -2.30 -12.85 -37.62
CA LYS A 448 -1.20 -13.64 -38.18
C LYS A 448 -0.10 -12.70 -38.65
N PRO A 449 1.14 -12.83 -38.16
CA PRO A 449 2.22 -12.00 -38.64
C PRO A 449 2.68 -12.45 -40.03
N VAL A 450 2.77 -11.51 -40.95
CA VAL A 450 3.41 -11.65 -42.26
C VAL A 450 4.69 -10.83 -42.21
N LEU A 451 5.82 -11.41 -42.59
CA LEU A 451 7.09 -10.70 -42.58
C LEU A 451 7.11 -9.61 -43.63
N VAL A 452 7.44 -8.39 -43.23
CA VAL A 452 7.57 -7.23 -44.14
C VAL A 452 8.96 -6.62 -44.05
N GLU A 453 9.39 -6.06 -45.17
CA GLU A 453 10.59 -5.21 -45.23
C GLU A 453 10.33 -3.84 -44.59
N GLY A 454 11.37 -3.28 -43.98
CA GLY A 454 11.34 -2.00 -43.27
C GLY A 454 11.17 -2.15 -41.75
N LEU A 455 10.78 -1.06 -41.09
CA LEU A 455 10.69 -0.96 -39.62
C LEU A 455 9.26 -0.72 -39.12
N ALA A 456 8.31 -0.43 -40.00
CA ALA A 456 6.94 -0.10 -39.63
C ALA A 456 6.03 -1.33 -39.62
N ILE A 457 5.11 -1.39 -38.65
CA ILE A 457 4.08 -2.43 -38.60
C ILE A 457 3.01 -2.07 -39.62
N ARG A 458 2.63 -3.02 -40.48
CA ARG A 458 1.54 -2.81 -41.43
C ARG A 458 0.24 -3.36 -40.87
N ILE A 459 -0.82 -2.57 -40.90
CA ILE A 459 -2.16 -3.00 -40.45
C ILE A 459 -3.18 -2.85 -41.58
N PRO A 460 -4.19 -3.73 -41.64
CA PRO A 460 -5.26 -3.60 -42.60
C PRO A 460 -6.10 -2.34 -42.29
N PRO A 461 -6.56 -1.58 -43.29
CA PRO A 461 -7.28 -0.32 -43.06
C PRO A 461 -8.58 -0.50 -42.26
N TYR A 462 -9.24 -1.65 -42.40
CA TYR A 462 -10.53 -1.96 -41.75
C TYR A 462 -10.46 -1.99 -40.21
N VAL A 463 -9.30 -2.29 -39.61
CA VAL A 463 -9.18 -2.34 -38.15
C VAL A 463 -8.91 -0.98 -37.53
N CYS A 464 -8.56 0.03 -38.33
CA CYS A 464 -8.18 1.36 -37.85
C CYS A 464 -9.30 2.03 -37.04
N ALA A 465 -10.56 1.86 -37.44
CA ALA A 465 -11.71 2.40 -36.71
C ALA A 465 -11.83 1.83 -35.29
N ALA A 466 -11.51 0.54 -35.11
CA ALA A 466 -11.53 -0.09 -33.79
C ALA A 466 -10.38 0.40 -32.92
N TYR A 467 -9.18 0.59 -33.48
CA TYR A 467 -8.05 1.15 -32.73
C TYR A 467 -8.13 2.67 -32.55
N ASN A 468 -9.08 3.32 -33.23
CA ASN A 468 -9.10 4.76 -33.46
C ASN A 468 -7.73 5.26 -33.97
N ALA A 469 -7.12 4.48 -34.86
CA ALA A 469 -5.76 4.67 -35.34
C ALA A 469 -5.74 5.50 -36.64
N ASP A 470 -4.82 6.45 -36.69
CA ASP A 470 -4.42 7.18 -37.88
C ASP A 470 -2.96 6.84 -38.24
N PHE A 471 -2.44 7.43 -39.31
CA PHE A 471 -1.11 7.12 -39.86
C PHE A 471 -0.19 8.34 -39.83
N ASP A 472 -0.36 9.23 -38.86
CA ASP A 472 0.39 10.49 -38.70
C ASP A 472 1.64 10.34 -37.80
N GLY A 473 2.00 9.11 -37.44
CA GLY A 473 3.09 8.79 -36.50
C GLY A 473 2.65 7.92 -35.32
N ASP A 474 1.37 7.55 -35.30
CA ASP A 474 0.77 6.57 -34.42
C ASP A 474 1.61 5.29 -34.25
N GLN A 475 1.63 4.76 -33.03
CA GLN A 475 2.42 3.58 -32.66
C GLN A 475 1.55 2.48 -32.07
N MET A 476 1.86 1.23 -32.43
CA MET A 476 1.23 0.06 -31.83
C MET A 476 2.26 -0.83 -31.15
N ALA A 477 1.84 -1.44 -30.05
CA ALA A 477 2.60 -2.47 -29.35
C ALA A 477 2.23 -3.85 -29.89
N VAL A 478 3.23 -4.71 -30.02
CA VAL A 478 3.11 -6.12 -30.42
C VAL A 478 3.40 -6.97 -29.19
N PHE A 479 2.61 -8.01 -28.96
CA PHE A 479 2.85 -9.01 -27.92
C PHE A 479 2.78 -10.40 -28.52
N LEU A 480 3.71 -11.28 -28.13
CA LEU A 480 3.69 -12.69 -28.52
C LEU A 480 3.12 -13.55 -27.39
N PRO A 481 1.93 -14.15 -27.56
CA PRO A 481 1.45 -15.22 -26.68
C PRO A 481 2.39 -16.44 -26.76
N LEU A 482 2.81 -16.98 -25.62
CA LEU A 482 3.78 -18.09 -25.60
C LEU A 482 3.12 -19.45 -25.46
N SER A 483 2.22 -19.61 -24.48
CA SER A 483 1.58 -20.90 -24.21
C SER A 483 0.55 -21.26 -25.27
N ASP A 484 0.28 -22.55 -25.41
CA ASP A 484 -0.69 -23.04 -26.39
C ASP A 484 -2.11 -22.58 -26.06
N GLU A 485 -2.45 -22.43 -24.78
CA GLU A 485 -3.73 -21.85 -24.35
C GLU A 485 -3.82 -20.38 -24.77
N ALA A 486 -2.75 -19.60 -24.60
CA ALA A 486 -2.72 -18.18 -24.97
C ALA A 486 -2.76 -17.99 -26.50
N GLN A 487 -2.12 -18.89 -27.26
CA GLN A 487 -2.21 -18.94 -28.72
C GLN A 487 -3.60 -19.36 -29.20
N THR A 488 -4.23 -20.33 -28.53
CA THR A 488 -5.61 -20.76 -28.81
C THR A 488 -6.59 -19.63 -28.50
N GLU A 489 -6.43 -18.96 -27.36
CA GLU A 489 -7.21 -17.77 -27.00
C GLU A 489 -7.05 -16.67 -28.04
N ALA A 490 -5.83 -16.39 -28.50
CA ALA A 490 -5.59 -15.43 -29.58
C ALA A 490 -6.25 -15.87 -30.90
N LYS A 491 -6.25 -17.17 -31.20
CA LYS A 491 -6.86 -17.75 -32.40
C LYS A 491 -8.39 -17.73 -32.36
N GLU A 492 -9.01 -17.94 -31.20
CA GLU A 492 -10.46 -17.94 -31.00
C GLU A 492 -11.01 -16.53 -30.80
N LYS A 493 -10.28 -15.69 -30.05
CA LYS A 493 -10.56 -14.25 -29.88
C LYS A 493 -10.02 -13.39 -31.02
N LYS A 494 -9.71 -13.99 -32.17
CA LYS A 494 -9.64 -13.26 -33.43
C LYS A 494 -10.84 -12.34 -33.53
N MET A 495 -10.66 -11.24 -34.25
CA MET A 495 -11.71 -10.35 -34.72
C MET A 495 -13.03 -11.09 -34.73
N GLN A 496 -13.90 -10.74 -33.77
CA GLN A 496 -15.15 -11.43 -33.49
C GLN A 496 -15.92 -11.45 -34.82
N ASN A 497 -15.76 -12.52 -35.61
CA ASN A 497 -16.43 -12.68 -36.90
C ASN A 497 -17.96 -12.67 -36.70
N ASP A 498 -18.42 -12.86 -35.47
CA ASP A 498 -19.82 -12.71 -35.07
C ASP A 498 -20.36 -11.28 -35.20
N PHE A 499 -19.51 -10.25 -35.31
CA PHE A 499 -20.00 -8.89 -35.58
C PHE A 499 -20.40 -8.68 -37.05
N TRP A 500 -19.89 -9.50 -37.98
CA TRP A 500 -20.20 -9.41 -39.41
C TRP A 500 -21.27 -10.40 -39.88
N ILE A 501 -21.49 -11.52 -39.18
CA ILE A 501 -22.61 -12.43 -39.51
C ILE A 501 -23.96 -11.71 -39.35
N LEU A 502 -24.08 -10.72 -38.46
CA LEU A 502 -25.30 -9.91 -38.30
C LEU A 502 -25.52 -8.86 -39.40
N VAL A 503 -24.46 -8.43 -40.11
CA VAL A 503 -24.58 -7.42 -41.17
C VAL A 503 -24.78 -8.08 -42.55
N ASN A 504 -24.19 -9.25 -42.78
CA ASN A 504 -24.33 -9.96 -44.06
C ASN A 504 -25.58 -10.86 -44.15
N PHE A 505 -26.30 -11.12 -43.05
CA PHE A 505 -27.57 -11.85 -43.13
C PHE A 505 -28.71 -11.02 -43.75
N GLN A 506 -28.56 -9.68 -43.88
CA GLN A 506 -29.54 -8.83 -44.55
C GLN A 506 -29.30 -8.67 -46.07
N SER A 507 -28.13 -9.04 -46.60
CA SER A 507 -27.80 -8.86 -48.03
C SER A 507 -28.01 -10.11 -48.89
N GLU A 508 -28.17 -11.30 -48.31
CA GLU A 508 -28.22 -12.58 -49.05
C GLU A 508 -29.56 -13.33 -49.05
N GLN A 509 -30.67 -12.72 -48.62
CA GLN A 509 -32.00 -13.31 -48.87
C GLN A 509 -32.81 -12.50 -49.89
N LYS A 510 -32.59 -12.81 -51.17
CA LYS A 510 -33.67 -12.73 -52.17
C LYS A 510 -34.73 -13.78 -51.84
N LEU A 511 -35.63 -13.45 -50.92
CA LEU A 511 -36.91 -14.16 -50.74
C LEU A 511 -38.00 -13.37 -51.47
N PRO A 512 -38.91 -14.04 -52.20
CA PRO A 512 -39.93 -13.38 -53.01
C PRO A 512 -40.95 -12.66 -52.12
N LEU A 513 -41.39 -11.49 -52.60
CA LEU A 513 -42.50 -10.70 -52.06
C LEU A 513 -43.81 -11.52 -52.06
N LYS A 514 -44.07 -12.32 -51.02
CA LYS A 514 -45.43 -12.79 -50.68
C LYS A 514 -45.61 -12.82 -49.16
N ASN A 515 -46.61 -12.05 -48.71
CA ASN A 515 -47.25 -12.06 -47.40
C ASN A 515 -46.48 -11.48 -46.20
N VAL A 516 -46.38 -10.14 -46.16
CA VAL A 516 -46.13 -9.38 -44.92
C VAL A 516 -47.47 -9.05 -44.26
N ARG A 517 -48.04 -10.01 -43.53
CA ARG A 517 -49.09 -9.79 -42.52
C ARG A 517 -48.95 -10.86 -41.45
N GLU A 518 -48.00 -10.66 -40.55
CA GLU A 518 -47.96 -11.20 -39.17
C GLU A 518 -46.52 -11.06 -38.68
N HIS A 519 -46.31 -10.18 -37.71
CA HIS A 519 -45.17 -10.07 -36.77
C HIS A 519 -45.02 -8.60 -36.37
N LYS A 520 -46.05 -8.11 -35.66
CA LYS A 520 -46.11 -6.76 -35.06
C LYS A 520 -45.62 -6.73 -33.59
N THR A 521 -44.93 -7.76 -33.11
CA THR A 521 -44.76 -7.99 -31.66
C THR A 521 -43.32 -7.91 -31.12
N LEU A 522 -42.36 -7.35 -31.86
CA LEU A 522 -40.97 -7.16 -31.36
C LEU A 522 -40.50 -5.70 -31.36
N LYS A 523 -41.41 -4.73 -31.45
CA LYS A 523 -41.10 -3.29 -31.58
C LYS A 523 -40.93 -2.53 -30.26
N HIS A 524 -40.83 -3.20 -29.10
CA HIS A 524 -40.83 -2.53 -27.79
C HIS A 524 -39.57 -2.72 -26.92
N GLN A 525 -38.45 -3.20 -27.47
CA GLN A 525 -37.21 -3.36 -26.70
C GLN A 525 -35.98 -2.62 -27.23
N TRP A 526 -36.13 -1.76 -28.25
CA TRP A 526 -35.00 -1.11 -28.94
C TRP A 526 -35.06 0.42 -29.00
N ASP A 527 -36.00 1.06 -28.30
CA ASP A 527 -36.01 2.52 -28.14
C ASP A 527 -35.14 2.91 -26.94
N GLY A 528 -33.83 3.06 -27.16
CA GLY A 528 -32.92 3.52 -26.10
C GLY A 528 -31.54 4.00 -26.52
N PHE A 529 -30.99 3.60 -27.66
CA PHE A 529 -29.62 3.96 -28.04
C PHE A 529 -29.46 4.05 -29.56
N CYS A 530 -29.74 5.21 -30.16
CA CYS A 530 -28.86 5.89 -31.12
C CYS A 530 -29.55 7.11 -31.73
N SER A 531 -29.02 8.29 -31.43
CA SER A 531 -29.26 9.52 -32.19
C SER A 531 -28.65 9.39 -33.58
N MET A 532 -29.46 9.02 -34.57
CA MET A 532 -29.13 9.13 -36.00
C MET A 532 -29.23 10.60 -36.43
N LYS A 533 -28.11 11.33 -36.42
CA LYS A 533 -28.03 12.64 -37.12
C LYS A 533 -26.73 12.95 -37.88
N HIS A 534 -25.75 12.04 -37.96
CA HIS A 534 -24.46 12.36 -38.62
C HIS A 534 -24.09 11.47 -39.82
N CYS A 535 -25.00 10.63 -40.32
CA CYS A 535 -24.73 9.73 -41.46
C CYS A 535 -25.23 10.23 -42.82
N HIS A 536 -25.46 11.54 -43.01
CA HIS A 536 -25.99 12.08 -44.27
C HIS A 536 -25.15 13.15 -44.96
N GLN A 537 -23.85 13.24 -44.66
CA GLN A 537 -23.02 14.31 -45.25
C GLN A 537 -21.66 13.88 -45.82
N ILE A 538 -21.41 12.58 -46.01
CA ILE A 538 -20.16 12.08 -46.64
C ILE A 538 -20.48 11.17 -47.84
N ILE A 539 -21.50 11.53 -48.62
CA ILE A 539 -21.71 11.04 -49.99
C ILE A 539 -22.10 12.25 -50.84
N ARG A 540 -21.16 13.20 -50.97
CA ARG A 540 -21.11 14.26 -51.99
C ARG A 540 -19.86 15.11 -51.73
N LEU A 541 -18.72 14.57 -52.12
CA LEU A 541 -17.43 15.12 -52.54
C LEU A 541 -16.52 13.90 -52.78
#